data_AF-A0A5B0W1K4-F1
#
_entry.id   AF-A0A5B0W1K4-F1
#
_cell.length_a   1.000
_cell.length_b   1.000
_cell.length_c   1.000
_cell.angle_alpha   90.00
_cell.angle_beta   90.00
_cell.angle_gamma   90.00
#
_symmetry.space_group_name_H-M   'P 1'
#
loop_
_entity.id
_entity.type
_entity.pdbx_description
1 polymer ?
#
loop_
_entity_poly.entity_id
_entity_poly.type
_entity_poly.pdbx_seq_one_letter_code
_entity_poly.pdbx_strand_id
1 'polypeptide(L)'
;MEPEKVELIKTSKKEDQKSLKFEVYIDESGNTGIDLFDKNQPFFWTGSIIVSQDATLPYDLSALARQVGKKELHGNELGFGRINEISERLVEVIEGLNARFMFTRVEKSHISSMRLADALFDNVNNPAVTAFHYNIPFNKKMLASYVDFIMDAKDKQDFWNIHLSGDSRKFRDFLIKFRSKFDSDFPKSNPRGRQLVFDALDWGIKEPETLLSERTTKPEGVQDLRSLQYESPNLVSISTLLHGLNYIAEEHKMKATKIIHDEQSEFGKYIQYSYSLLKKVKVDQSDQFQIPKVLESETFLSDLELASSESSPFLQLIDVALWMIKQRVDRKKEILGKASNLMNCIISKSNIFHFSSQHLAADLQYSYNEIMNKPISNEQLQVGINAMKELESGRIKQMIDNNLLK
;
A
#
# COMPACT_ATOMS: atom_id res chain seq x y z
N MET A 1 -35.32 -24.20 -22.23
CA MET A 1 -34.37 -24.69 -21.22
C MET A 1 -34.18 -23.56 -20.22
N GLU A 2 -34.79 -23.71 -19.05
CA GLU A 2 -34.64 -22.77 -17.93
C GLU A 2 -33.19 -22.79 -17.40
N PRO A 3 -32.67 -21.68 -16.88
CA PRO A 3 -31.36 -21.65 -16.25
C PRO A 3 -31.41 -22.30 -14.87
N GLU A 4 -30.53 -23.27 -14.64
CA GLU A 4 -30.32 -23.92 -13.35
C GLU A 4 -29.97 -22.90 -12.26
N LYS A 5 -30.72 -22.97 -11.16
CA LYS A 5 -30.41 -22.27 -9.92
C LYS A 5 -29.13 -22.85 -9.33
N VAL A 6 -28.10 -22.01 -9.22
CA VAL A 6 -26.90 -22.30 -8.42
C VAL A 6 -27.32 -22.35 -6.95
N GLU A 7 -27.40 -23.55 -6.37
CA GLU A 7 -27.58 -23.75 -4.95
C GLU A 7 -26.30 -23.33 -4.21
N LEU A 8 -26.41 -22.24 -3.44
CA LEU A 8 -25.43 -21.84 -2.44
C LEU A 8 -25.33 -22.94 -1.38
N ILE A 9 -24.24 -23.70 -1.42
CA ILE A 9 -23.87 -24.67 -0.39
C ILE A 9 -23.76 -23.91 0.93
N LYS A 10 -24.74 -24.13 1.82
CA LYS A 10 -24.68 -23.67 3.21
C LYS A 10 -23.55 -24.42 3.92
N THR A 11 -22.41 -23.76 4.07
CA THR A 11 -21.36 -24.22 4.96
C THR A 11 -21.88 -24.28 6.39
N SER A 12 -21.77 -25.47 6.96
CA SER A 12 -22.11 -25.84 8.34
C SER A 12 -21.58 -24.82 9.35
N LYS A 13 -22.45 -24.45 10.31
CA LYS A 13 -22.13 -23.69 11.52
C LYS A 13 -20.85 -24.23 12.17
N LYS A 14 -19.74 -23.49 12.04
CA LYS A 14 -18.62 -23.60 12.97
C LYS A 14 -19.06 -22.96 14.28
N GLU A 15 -18.79 -23.63 15.39
CA GLU A 15 -18.99 -23.10 16.74
C GLU A 15 -18.36 -21.70 16.86
N ASP A 16 -19.17 -20.71 17.24
CA ASP A 16 -18.76 -19.33 17.50
C ASP A 16 -17.80 -19.28 18.69
N GLN A 17 -16.50 -19.49 18.42
CA GLN A 17 -15.46 -19.01 19.32
C GLN A 17 -15.56 -17.48 19.31
N LYS A 18 -16.05 -16.89 20.42
CA LYS A 18 -16.29 -15.45 20.57
C LYS A 18 -15.04 -14.66 20.17
N SER A 19 -15.05 -14.06 18.99
CA SER A 19 -13.93 -13.26 18.47
C SER A 19 -13.65 -12.11 19.44
N LEU A 20 -12.38 -11.90 19.77
CA LEU A 20 -11.97 -10.75 20.58
C LEU A 20 -12.32 -9.45 19.83
N LYS A 21 -12.65 -8.40 20.57
CA LYS A 21 -13.04 -7.11 19.99
C LYS A 21 -11.99 -6.06 20.29
N PHE A 22 -11.73 -5.18 19.33
CA PHE A 22 -10.72 -4.13 19.45
C PHE A 22 -11.15 -2.80 18.84
N GLU A 23 -10.41 -1.77 19.23
CA GLU A 23 -10.52 -0.43 18.71
C GLU A 23 -9.18 -0.04 18.07
N VAL A 24 -9.27 0.72 16.99
CA VAL A 24 -8.12 1.22 16.23
C VAL A 24 -8.14 2.74 16.25
N TYR A 25 -7.01 3.34 16.55
CA TYR A 25 -6.80 4.78 16.50
C TYR A 25 -5.65 5.08 15.55
N ILE A 26 -5.88 5.90 14.55
CA ILE A 26 -5.00 6.12 13.40
C ILE A 26 -4.53 7.57 13.39
N ASP A 27 -3.25 7.76 13.18
CA ASP A 27 -2.63 9.07 12.96
C ASP A 27 -1.73 9.03 11.71
N GLU A 28 -1.46 10.20 11.11
CA GLU A 28 -0.71 10.32 9.86
C GLU A 28 0.40 11.36 9.93
N SER A 29 1.46 11.15 9.15
CA SER A 29 2.56 12.11 9.09
C SER A 29 2.32 13.23 8.09
N GLY A 30 1.74 14.35 8.55
CA GLY A 30 1.61 15.58 7.78
C GLY A 30 0.73 15.48 6.53
N ASN A 31 0.56 16.60 5.82
CA ASN A 31 -0.28 16.66 4.62
C ASN A 31 0.60 16.67 3.37
N THR A 32 0.54 15.58 2.59
CA THR A 32 1.32 15.49 1.35
C THR A 32 0.50 15.82 0.11
N GLY A 33 -0.80 15.47 0.11
CA GLY A 33 -1.64 15.63 -1.06
C GLY A 33 -1.01 15.01 -2.31
N ILE A 34 -0.90 15.78 -3.39
CA ILE A 34 -0.36 15.32 -4.68
C ILE A 34 1.15 15.63 -4.87
N ASP A 35 1.81 16.24 -3.90
CA ASP A 35 3.25 16.54 -4.00
C ASP A 35 4.09 15.31 -3.63
N LEU A 36 4.47 14.55 -4.64
CA LEU A 36 5.25 13.32 -4.47
C LEU A 36 6.77 13.55 -4.31
N PHE A 37 7.26 14.77 -4.54
CA PHE A 37 8.69 15.02 -4.76
C PHE A 37 9.33 15.99 -3.76
N ASP A 38 8.67 16.27 -2.63
CA ASP A 38 9.31 16.98 -1.51
C ASP A 38 10.49 16.16 -0.94
N LYS A 39 11.70 16.67 -1.16
CA LYS A 39 12.96 16.07 -0.72
C LYS A 39 13.11 16.04 0.81
N ASN A 40 12.42 16.93 1.54
CA ASN A 40 12.49 16.98 3.00
C ASN A 40 11.57 15.94 3.66
N GLN A 41 10.54 15.50 2.94
CA GLN A 41 9.56 14.50 3.36
C GLN A 41 9.32 13.47 2.24
N PRO A 42 10.31 12.62 1.90
CA PRO A 42 10.18 11.64 0.82
C PRO A 42 9.25 10.46 1.16
N PHE A 43 8.91 10.28 2.43
CA PHE A 43 8.03 9.23 2.92
C PHE A 43 6.78 9.80 3.57
N PHE A 44 5.65 9.15 3.30
CA PHE A 44 4.41 9.35 4.01
C PHE A 44 4.18 8.16 4.95
N TRP A 45 3.79 8.43 6.18
CA TRP A 45 3.55 7.43 7.19
C TRP A 45 2.12 7.52 7.72
N THR A 46 1.56 6.36 8.02
CA THR A 46 0.42 6.25 8.93
C THR A 46 0.80 5.34 10.08
N GLY A 47 0.31 5.67 11.27
CA GLY A 47 0.43 4.87 12.46
C GLY A 47 -0.95 4.45 12.94
N SER A 48 -1.06 3.26 13.52
CA SER A 48 -2.26 2.81 14.21
C SER A 48 -1.88 2.19 15.53
N ILE A 49 -2.62 2.55 16.58
CA ILE A 49 -2.62 1.83 17.85
C ILE A 49 -3.89 0.99 17.92
N ILE A 50 -3.72 -0.27 18.28
CA ILE A 50 -4.76 -1.30 18.39
C ILE A 50 -4.85 -1.68 19.87
N VAL A 51 -6.04 -1.53 20.45
CA VAL A 51 -6.31 -1.82 21.86
C VAL A 51 -7.58 -2.65 22.00
N SER A 52 -7.71 -3.40 23.10
CA SER A 52 -8.95 -4.09 23.41
C SER A 52 -10.13 -3.13 23.45
N GLN A 53 -11.32 -3.61 23.09
CA GLN A 53 -12.55 -2.83 23.23
C GLN A 53 -12.72 -2.37 24.68
N ASP A 54 -13.15 -1.11 24.88
CA ASP A 54 -13.38 -0.50 26.18
C ASP A 54 -12.12 -0.46 27.08
N ALA A 55 -10.92 -0.46 26.49
CA ALA A 55 -9.67 -0.40 27.24
C ALA A 55 -9.60 0.87 28.10
N THR A 56 -9.32 0.70 29.38
CA THR A 56 -9.11 1.81 30.32
C THR A 56 -7.62 2.13 30.41
N LEU A 57 -7.28 3.41 30.32
CA LEU A 57 -5.90 3.85 30.49
C LEU A 57 -5.46 3.63 31.94
N PRO A 58 -4.30 3.01 32.18
CA PRO A 58 -3.77 2.83 33.53
C PRO A 58 -3.32 4.17 34.15
N TYR A 59 -3.12 5.20 33.33
CA TYR A 59 -2.70 6.54 33.75
C TYR A 59 -3.44 7.65 32.99
N ASP A 60 -3.63 8.78 33.66
CA ASP A 60 -4.12 10.01 33.05
C ASP A 60 -3.03 10.63 32.15
N LEU A 61 -3.16 10.48 30.83
CA LEU A 61 -2.22 11.06 29.87
C LEU A 61 -2.18 12.59 29.91
N SER A 62 -3.27 13.25 30.33
CA SER A 62 -3.29 14.71 30.48
C SER A 62 -2.40 15.17 31.64
N ALA A 63 -2.29 14.35 32.70
CA ALA A 63 -1.36 14.60 33.79
C ALA A 63 0.09 14.42 33.32
N LEU A 64 0.36 13.41 32.47
CA LEU A 64 1.69 13.22 31.88
C LEU A 64 2.10 14.35 30.94
N ALA A 65 1.18 14.84 30.10
CA ALA A 65 1.45 16.01 29.26
C ALA A 65 1.80 17.24 30.11
N ARG A 66 1.05 17.48 31.20
CA ARG A 66 1.31 18.60 32.12
C ARG A 66 2.66 18.48 32.83
N GLN A 67 3.12 17.28 33.17
CA GLN A 67 4.43 17.05 33.78
C GLN A 67 5.57 17.62 32.93
N VAL A 68 5.44 17.58 31.59
CA VAL A 68 6.44 18.09 30.65
C VAL A 68 6.07 19.46 30.07
N GLY A 69 5.12 20.16 30.72
CA GLY A 69 4.71 21.52 30.36
C GLY A 69 3.88 21.61 29.08
N LYS A 70 3.18 20.55 28.70
CA LYS A 70 2.32 20.48 27.51
C LYS A 70 0.86 20.24 27.88
N LYS A 71 -0.04 20.62 26.96
CA LYS A 71 -1.48 20.34 27.09
C LYS A 71 -1.84 18.94 26.60
N GLU A 72 -1.12 18.48 25.59
CA GLU A 72 -1.27 17.19 24.93
C GLU A 72 0.09 16.57 24.66
N LEU A 73 0.11 15.26 24.42
CA LEU A 73 1.32 14.58 23.97
C LEU A 73 1.40 14.63 22.46
N HIS A 74 2.14 15.61 21.94
CA HIS A 74 2.49 15.70 20.52
C HIS A 74 3.99 15.45 20.36
N GLY A 75 4.39 14.33 19.77
CA GLY A 75 5.77 13.84 19.69
C GLY A 75 6.76 14.87 19.15
N ASN A 76 6.38 15.61 18.10
CA ASN A 76 7.22 16.68 17.56
C ASN A 76 7.46 17.85 18.52
N GLU A 77 6.45 18.22 19.32
CA GLU A 77 6.59 19.29 20.30
C GLU A 77 7.36 18.86 21.54
N LEU A 78 7.20 17.59 21.93
CA LEU A 78 7.88 17.03 23.07
C LEU A 78 9.38 16.94 22.79
N GLY A 79 9.75 16.37 21.64
CA GLY A 79 11.12 15.99 21.32
C GLY A 79 11.66 14.92 22.28
N PHE A 80 12.87 14.42 22.01
CA PHE A 80 13.43 13.33 22.81
C PHE A 80 13.68 13.67 24.27
N GLY A 81 13.97 14.93 24.61
CA GLY A 81 14.19 15.35 26.00
C GLY A 81 12.97 15.08 26.88
N ARG A 82 11.81 15.65 26.52
CA ARG A 82 10.56 15.46 27.27
C ARG A 82 10.03 14.05 27.16
N ILE A 83 10.12 13.42 25.99
CA ILE A 83 9.74 12.00 25.83
C ILE A 83 10.54 11.13 26.81
N ASN A 84 11.84 11.37 26.94
CA ASN A 84 12.70 10.62 27.85
C ASN A 84 12.27 10.77 29.33
N GLU A 85 11.77 11.94 29.74
CA GLU A 85 11.27 12.18 31.10
C GLU A 85 10.03 11.35 31.44
N ILE A 86 9.13 11.11 30.46
CA ILE A 86 7.87 10.38 30.66
C ILE A 86 7.89 8.92 30.12
N SER A 87 9.03 8.47 29.58
CA SER A 87 9.12 7.21 28.84
C SER A 87 8.74 5.98 29.65
N GLU A 88 9.17 5.89 30.92
CA GLU A 88 8.81 4.76 31.80
C GLU A 88 7.30 4.65 31.98
N ARG A 89 6.62 5.79 32.16
CA ARG A 89 5.16 5.79 32.30
C ARG A 89 4.45 5.45 31.00
N LEU A 90 4.96 5.90 29.86
CA LEU A 90 4.42 5.53 28.56
C LEU A 90 4.59 4.02 28.27
N VAL A 91 5.70 3.40 28.70
CA VAL A 91 5.87 1.94 28.63
C VAL A 91 4.79 1.23 29.44
N GLU A 92 4.59 1.64 30.71
CA GLU A 92 3.55 1.05 31.56
C GLU A 92 2.13 1.24 30.96
N VAL A 93 1.86 2.37 30.29
CA VAL A 93 0.60 2.57 29.56
C VAL A 93 0.46 1.56 28.42
N ILE A 94 1.46 1.45 27.55
CA ILE A 94 1.44 0.56 26.39
C ILE A 94 1.29 -0.91 26.83
N GLU A 95 2.00 -1.32 27.87
CA GLU A 95 1.94 -2.67 28.43
C GLU A 95 0.61 -2.94 29.13
N GLY A 96 0.11 -1.99 29.94
CA GLY A 96 -1.16 -2.11 30.64
C GLY A 96 -2.37 -2.18 29.71
N LEU A 97 -2.31 -1.51 28.56
CA LEU A 97 -3.30 -1.61 27.49
C LEU A 97 -3.18 -2.90 26.67
N ASN A 98 -2.06 -3.62 26.80
CA ASN A 98 -1.60 -4.61 25.83
C ASN A 98 -1.68 -4.08 24.39
N ALA A 99 -1.29 -2.81 24.20
CA ALA A 99 -1.42 -2.13 22.93
C ALA A 99 -0.52 -2.77 21.87
N ARG A 100 -0.99 -2.77 20.63
CA ARG A 100 -0.22 -3.14 19.44
C ARG A 100 -0.14 -1.94 18.50
N PHE A 101 0.93 -1.89 17.73
CA PHE A 101 1.15 -0.84 16.76
C PHE A 101 1.20 -1.41 15.35
N MET A 102 0.73 -0.63 14.41
CA MET A 102 0.91 -0.91 12.99
C MET A 102 1.32 0.38 12.30
N PHE A 103 2.37 0.33 11.50
CA PHE A 103 2.82 1.48 10.73
C PHE A 103 2.78 1.14 9.25
N THR A 104 2.38 2.09 8.42
CA THR A 104 2.63 2.05 6.98
C THR A 104 3.64 3.11 6.61
N ARG A 105 4.52 2.80 5.66
CA ARG A 105 5.55 3.71 5.17
C ARG A 105 5.59 3.67 3.64
N VAL A 106 5.14 4.75 3.04
CA VAL A 106 4.98 4.93 1.59
C VAL A 106 6.06 5.87 1.07
N GLU A 107 6.93 5.39 0.17
CA GLU A 107 7.83 6.24 -0.60
C GLU A 107 7.03 7.01 -1.65
N LYS A 108 6.94 8.33 -1.50
CA LYS A 108 6.06 9.15 -2.33
C LYS A 108 6.44 9.06 -3.81
N SER A 109 7.73 9.17 -4.12
CA SER A 109 8.22 9.12 -5.51
C SER A 109 7.96 7.77 -6.19
N HIS A 110 7.89 6.68 -5.42
CA HIS A 110 7.63 5.34 -5.94
C HIS A 110 6.19 5.18 -6.46
N ILE A 111 5.24 5.97 -5.94
CA ILE A 111 3.85 6.00 -6.45
C ILE A 111 3.85 6.31 -7.96
N SER A 112 4.65 7.29 -8.40
CA SER A 112 4.77 7.64 -9.81
C SER A 112 5.21 6.45 -10.68
N SER A 113 6.22 5.70 -10.24
CA SER A 113 6.68 4.51 -10.97
C SER A 113 5.64 3.39 -11.00
N MET A 114 4.96 3.13 -9.89
CA MET A 114 3.88 2.13 -9.85
C MET A 114 2.67 2.54 -10.68
N ARG A 115 2.39 3.83 -10.79
CA ARG A 115 1.33 4.35 -11.67
C ARG A 115 1.67 4.19 -13.14
N LEU A 116 2.91 4.46 -13.55
CA LEU A 116 3.34 4.16 -14.92
C LEU A 116 3.30 2.66 -15.19
N ALA A 117 3.76 1.82 -14.25
CA ALA A 117 3.71 0.37 -14.39
C ALA A 117 2.26 -0.14 -14.53
N ASP A 118 1.34 0.32 -13.70
CA ASP A 118 -0.07 -0.04 -13.84
C ASP A 118 -0.63 0.44 -15.18
N ALA A 119 -0.34 1.67 -15.61
CA ALA A 119 -0.78 2.17 -16.91
C ALA A 119 -0.27 1.28 -18.04
N LEU A 120 1.02 0.92 -18.04
CA LEU A 120 1.61 0.10 -19.11
C LEU A 120 1.11 -1.34 -19.10
N PHE A 121 0.92 -1.95 -17.92
CA PHE A 121 0.75 -3.39 -17.81
C PHE A 121 -0.65 -3.87 -17.49
N ASP A 122 -1.61 -2.97 -17.24
CA ASP A 122 -3.00 -3.36 -17.03
C ASP A 122 -3.54 -4.07 -18.27
N ASN A 123 -3.85 -5.35 -18.14
CA ASN A 123 -4.26 -6.20 -19.25
C ASN A 123 -5.69 -5.91 -19.77
N VAL A 124 -6.46 -5.07 -19.05
CA VAL A 124 -7.74 -4.56 -19.56
C VAL A 124 -7.48 -3.48 -20.60
N ASN A 125 -6.49 -2.63 -20.35
CA ASN A 125 -6.20 -1.47 -21.17
C ASN A 125 -5.10 -1.72 -22.19
N ASN A 126 -4.16 -2.63 -21.93
CA ASN A 126 -3.07 -2.95 -22.84
C ASN A 126 -3.17 -4.40 -23.34
N PRO A 127 -3.61 -4.63 -24.59
CA PRO A 127 -3.75 -5.96 -25.16
C PRO A 127 -2.41 -6.65 -25.45
N ALA A 128 -1.27 -5.96 -25.33
CA ALA A 128 0.04 -6.59 -25.39
C ALA A 128 0.36 -7.42 -24.13
N VAL A 129 -0.41 -7.23 -23.06
CA VAL A 129 -0.21 -7.84 -21.75
C VAL A 129 -1.39 -8.76 -21.42
N THR A 130 -1.10 -9.92 -20.84
CA THR A 130 -2.14 -10.89 -20.47
C THR A 130 -2.46 -10.84 -18.98
N ALA A 131 -3.61 -11.37 -18.59
CA ALA A 131 -3.98 -11.55 -17.18
C ALA A 131 -2.94 -12.35 -16.39
N PHE A 132 -2.24 -13.30 -17.01
CA PHE A 132 -1.14 -14.04 -16.35
C PHE A 132 0.02 -13.11 -15.94
N HIS A 133 0.33 -12.11 -16.77
CA HIS A 133 1.42 -11.17 -16.49
C HIS A 133 1.03 -10.12 -15.45
N TYR A 134 -0.22 -9.62 -15.48
CA TYR A 134 -0.64 -8.50 -14.63
C TYR A 134 -1.39 -8.91 -13.35
N ASN A 135 -2.21 -9.97 -13.39
CA ASN A 135 -3.04 -10.34 -12.23
C ASN A 135 -2.32 -11.28 -11.25
N ILE A 136 -1.17 -11.85 -11.62
CA ILE A 136 -0.34 -12.65 -10.69
C ILE A 136 0.65 -11.71 -9.99
N PRO A 137 0.65 -11.61 -8.64
CA PRO A 137 1.44 -10.62 -7.90
C PRO A 137 2.93 -10.66 -8.22
N PHE A 138 3.53 -11.85 -8.29
CA PHE A 138 4.95 -11.99 -8.62
C PHE A 138 5.28 -11.42 -10.01
N ASN A 139 4.49 -11.79 -11.03
CA ASN A 139 4.70 -11.33 -12.40
C ASN A 139 4.48 -9.82 -12.52
N LYS A 140 3.43 -9.28 -11.87
CA LYS A 140 3.14 -7.85 -11.83
C LYS A 140 4.29 -7.07 -11.20
N LYS A 141 4.76 -7.51 -10.03
CA LYS A 141 5.88 -6.89 -9.32
C LYS A 141 7.16 -6.93 -10.15
N MET A 142 7.42 -8.03 -10.85
CA MET A 142 8.58 -8.17 -11.73
C MET A 142 8.53 -7.19 -12.91
N LEU A 143 7.37 -7.00 -13.55
CA LEU A 143 7.21 -6.01 -14.61
C LEU A 143 7.34 -4.58 -14.08
N ALA A 144 6.71 -4.30 -12.93
CA ALA A 144 6.77 -3.00 -12.28
C ALA A 144 8.20 -2.63 -11.83
N SER A 145 9.03 -3.60 -11.42
CA SER A 145 10.40 -3.34 -11.02
C SER A 145 11.29 -2.93 -12.19
N TYR A 146 11.03 -3.40 -13.42
CA TYR A 146 11.72 -2.90 -14.60
C TYR A 146 11.41 -1.42 -14.85
N VAL A 147 10.15 -1.01 -14.67
CA VAL A 147 9.77 0.40 -14.81
C VAL A 147 10.44 1.24 -13.73
N ASP A 148 10.35 0.81 -12.47
CA ASP A 148 10.93 1.55 -11.33
C ASP A 148 12.47 1.65 -11.40
N PHE A 149 13.15 0.61 -11.92
CA PHE A 149 14.60 0.59 -12.12
C PHE A 149 15.07 1.56 -13.22
N ILE A 150 14.32 1.66 -14.33
CA ILE A 150 14.71 2.50 -15.48
C ILE A 150 14.37 3.98 -15.25
N MET A 151 13.33 4.27 -14.47
CA MET A 151 12.92 5.66 -14.19
C MET A 151 13.91 6.36 -13.25
N ASP A 152 14.55 7.41 -13.75
CA ASP A 152 15.30 8.34 -12.89
C ASP A 152 14.36 9.32 -12.17
N ALA A 153 14.89 10.12 -11.24
CA ALA A 153 14.09 11.08 -10.47
C ALA A 153 13.35 12.10 -11.36
N LYS A 154 13.95 12.49 -12.51
CA LYS A 154 13.32 13.40 -13.45
C LYS A 154 12.20 12.71 -14.22
N ASP A 155 12.38 11.45 -14.64
CA ASP A 155 11.30 10.70 -15.30
C ASP A 155 10.09 10.54 -14.37
N LYS A 156 10.32 10.23 -13.08
CA LYS A 156 9.24 10.09 -12.10
C LYS A 156 8.46 11.40 -11.98
N GLN A 157 9.14 12.54 -11.95
CA GLN A 157 8.50 13.84 -11.88
C GLN A 157 7.78 14.22 -13.18
N ASP A 158 8.42 14.02 -14.33
CA ASP A 158 7.86 14.33 -15.64
C ASP A 158 6.59 13.50 -15.89
N PHE A 159 6.63 12.18 -15.65
CA PHE A 159 5.47 11.32 -15.79
C PHE A 159 4.33 11.74 -14.85
N TRP A 160 4.62 12.01 -13.57
CA TRP A 160 3.58 12.41 -12.62
C TRP A 160 2.86 13.68 -13.07
N ASN A 161 3.60 14.69 -13.55
CA ASN A 161 3.00 15.92 -14.07
C ASN A 161 2.13 15.67 -15.31
N ILE A 162 2.58 14.78 -16.21
CA ILE A 162 1.82 14.37 -17.39
C ILE A 162 0.53 13.67 -16.97
N HIS A 163 0.62 12.70 -16.06
CA HIS A 163 -0.49 11.96 -15.50
C HIS A 163 -1.55 12.87 -14.89
N LEU A 164 -1.12 13.82 -14.04
CA LEU A 164 -2.01 14.82 -13.44
C LEU A 164 -2.70 15.71 -14.49
N SER A 165 -2.02 16.02 -15.60
CA SER A 165 -2.56 16.87 -16.66
C SER A 165 -3.49 16.14 -17.64
N GLY A 166 -3.41 14.81 -17.73
CA GLY A 166 -4.11 14.03 -18.74
C GLY A 166 -3.68 14.31 -20.18
N ASP A 167 -2.50 14.91 -20.40
CA ASP A 167 -2.00 15.28 -21.73
C ASP A 167 -1.46 14.05 -22.49
N SER A 168 -2.32 13.41 -23.27
CA SER A 168 -2.01 12.20 -24.04
C SER A 168 -0.85 12.37 -25.03
N ARG A 169 -0.66 13.58 -25.57
CA ARG A 169 0.45 13.87 -26.50
C ARG A 169 1.78 13.88 -25.75
N LYS A 170 1.85 14.59 -24.62
CA LYS A 170 3.06 14.56 -23.78
C LYS A 170 3.33 13.16 -23.24
N PHE A 171 2.28 12.41 -22.91
CA PHE A 171 2.44 11.03 -22.47
C PHE A 171 3.06 10.15 -23.55
N ARG A 172 2.58 10.25 -24.79
CA ARG A 172 3.17 9.55 -25.94
C ARG A 172 4.66 9.90 -26.12
N ASP A 173 5.01 11.18 -26.08
CA ASP A 173 6.40 11.62 -26.23
C ASP A 173 7.28 11.12 -25.08
N PHE A 174 6.74 11.10 -23.85
CA PHE A 174 7.38 10.49 -22.70
C PHE A 174 7.62 9.00 -22.92
N LEU A 175 6.64 8.23 -23.39
CA LEU A 175 6.77 6.80 -23.67
C LEU A 175 7.83 6.50 -24.74
N ILE A 176 7.91 7.31 -25.81
CA ILE A 176 8.95 7.17 -26.85
C ILE A 176 10.34 7.35 -26.24
N LYS A 177 10.53 8.41 -25.43
CA LYS A 177 11.79 8.65 -24.73
C LYS A 177 12.11 7.53 -23.74
N PHE A 178 11.13 7.12 -22.93
CA PHE A 178 11.28 6.07 -21.93
C PHE A 178 11.67 4.74 -22.56
N ARG A 179 11.01 4.35 -23.67
CA ARG A 179 11.35 3.15 -24.45
C ARG A 179 12.81 3.15 -24.90
N SER A 180 13.34 4.29 -25.34
CA SER A 180 14.74 4.37 -25.78
C SER A 180 15.75 4.09 -24.66
N LYS A 181 15.40 4.31 -23.39
CA LYS A 181 16.25 3.98 -22.24
C LYS A 181 16.42 2.47 -22.04
N PHE A 182 15.41 1.69 -22.38
CA PHE A 182 15.53 0.23 -22.29
C PHE A 182 16.50 -0.36 -23.32
N ASP A 183 16.82 0.35 -24.39
CA ASP A 183 17.76 -0.15 -25.37
C ASP A 183 19.19 -0.23 -24.80
N SER A 184 19.57 0.70 -23.92
CA SER A 184 20.87 0.74 -23.25
C SER A 184 20.87 0.00 -21.90
N ASP A 185 19.79 0.12 -21.12
CA ASP A 185 19.85 -0.16 -19.68
C ASP A 185 19.20 -1.50 -19.28
N PHE A 186 18.45 -2.15 -20.18
CA PHE A 186 17.77 -3.40 -19.86
C PHE A 186 18.71 -4.63 -19.92
N PRO A 187 18.67 -5.54 -18.92
CA PRO A 187 19.53 -6.71 -18.90
C PRO A 187 19.41 -7.60 -20.15
N LYS A 188 20.51 -7.80 -20.88
CA LYS A 188 20.56 -8.67 -22.08
C LYS A 188 20.27 -10.14 -21.76
N SER A 189 20.48 -10.56 -20.52
CA SER A 189 20.18 -11.92 -20.05
C SER A 189 18.69 -12.24 -19.95
N ASN A 190 17.81 -11.24 -20.06
CA ASN A 190 16.37 -11.43 -19.98
C ASN A 190 15.63 -10.99 -21.26
N PRO A 191 15.79 -11.70 -22.38
CA PRO A 191 15.15 -11.33 -23.65
C PRO A 191 13.62 -11.34 -23.55
N ARG A 192 13.05 -12.22 -22.73
CA ARG A 192 11.59 -12.32 -22.56
C ARG A 192 11.01 -11.12 -21.81
N GLY A 193 11.64 -10.72 -20.70
CA GLY A 193 11.24 -9.51 -19.98
C GLY A 193 11.30 -8.28 -20.88
N ARG A 194 12.36 -8.16 -21.68
CA ARG A 194 12.50 -7.07 -22.66
C ARG A 194 11.35 -7.06 -23.67
N GLN A 195 11.05 -8.21 -24.26
CA GLN A 195 9.96 -8.34 -25.22
C GLN A 195 8.61 -7.89 -24.63
N LEU A 196 8.27 -8.36 -23.43
CA LEU A 196 7.00 -8.02 -22.77
C LEU A 196 6.87 -6.52 -22.52
N VAL A 197 7.95 -5.88 -22.03
CA VAL A 197 7.95 -4.43 -21.80
C VAL A 197 7.88 -3.66 -23.13
N PHE A 198 8.56 -4.14 -24.17
CA PHE A 198 8.58 -3.47 -25.48
C PHE A 198 7.21 -3.54 -26.15
N ASP A 199 6.58 -4.71 -26.16
CA ASP A 199 5.26 -4.90 -26.71
C ASP A 199 4.24 -3.98 -25.99
N ALA A 200 4.34 -3.88 -24.65
CA ALA A 200 3.48 -2.99 -23.85
C ALA A 200 3.71 -1.50 -24.17
N LEU A 201 4.97 -1.06 -24.27
CA LEU A 201 5.33 0.31 -24.63
C LEU A 201 4.93 0.66 -26.06
N ASP A 202 5.16 -0.24 -27.01
CA ASP A 202 4.85 -0.04 -28.43
C ASP A 202 3.34 0.11 -28.66
N TRP A 203 2.53 -0.62 -27.89
CA TRP A 203 1.09 -0.38 -27.86
C TRP A 203 0.74 0.96 -27.21
N GLY A 204 1.30 1.27 -26.04
CA GLY A 204 1.03 2.54 -25.35
C GLY A 204 1.44 3.79 -26.14
N ILE A 205 2.46 3.72 -26.99
CA ILE A 205 2.86 4.80 -27.91
C ILE A 205 1.83 5.00 -29.03
N LYS A 206 1.18 3.93 -29.48
CA LYS A 206 0.11 3.99 -30.49
C LYS A 206 -1.20 4.47 -29.89
N GLU A 207 -1.54 4.00 -28.69
CA GLU A 207 -2.81 4.24 -27.99
C GLU A 207 -2.60 4.93 -26.62
N PRO A 208 -1.95 6.10 -26.55
CA PRO A 208 -1.61 6.77 -25.30
C PRO A 208 -2.85 7.24 -24.53
N GLU A 209 -3.94 7.54 -25.24
CA GLU A 209 -5.21 7.96 -24.64
C GLU A 209 -5.84 6.83 -23.84
N THR A 210 -5.86 5.60 -24.34
CA THR A 210 -6.46 4.46 -23.62
C THR A 210 -5.75 4.21 -22.29
N LEU A 211 -4.43 4.35 -22.25
CA LEU A 211 -3.64 4.18 -21.03
C LEU A 211 -3.85 5.29 -19.99
N LEU A 212 -4.16 6.49 -20.46
CA LEU A 212 -4.31 7.67 -19.59
C LEU A 212 -5.79 7.91 -19.19
N SER A 213 -6.72 7.73 -20.12
CA SER A 213 -8.12 8.19 -20.07
C SER A 213 -8.99 7.48 -19.06
N GLU A 214 -8.90 6.16 -18.91
CA GLU A 214 -9.68 5.44 -17.89
C GLU A 214 -9.34 5.89 -16.46
N ARG A 215 -8.16 6.49 -16.29
CA ARG A 215 -7.61 6.88 -14.98
C ARG A 215 -7.66 8.38 -14.72
N THR A 216 -7.91 9.19 -15.75
CA THR A 216 -8.13 10.63 -15.65
C THR A 216 -9.59 11.05 -15.87
N THR A 217 -10.50 10.11 -16.12
CA THR A 217 -11.93 10.44 -16.28
C THR A 217 -12.48 10.95 -14.95
N LYS A 218 -12.95 12.20 -14.96
CA LYS A 218 -13.53 12.85 -13.78
C LYS A 218 -14.79 12.08 -13.36
N PRO A 219 -14.92 11.65 -12.10
CA PRO A 219 -16.19 11.14 -11.59
C PRO A 219 -17.29 12.20 -11.79
N GLU A 220 -18.48 11.76 -12.17
CA GLU A 220 -19.61 12.66 -12.39
C GLU A 220 -19.89 13.50 -11.12
N GLY A 221 -19.96 14.82 -11.27
CA GLY A 221 -20.12 15.76 -10.15
C GLY A 221 -18.82 16.28 -9.52
N VAL A 222 -17.63 15.83 -9.94
CA VAL A 222 -16.35 16.34 -9.44
C VAL A 222 -15.75 17.36 -10.40
N GLN A 223 -15.86 18.64 -10.05
CA GLN A 223 -15.41 19.76 -10.90
C GLN A 223 -13.88 19.92 -10.93
N ASP A 224 -13.20 19.41 -9.90
CA ASP A 224 -11.78 19.68 -9.62
C ASP A 224 -10.85 18.55 -10.12
N LEU A 225 -9.71 18.92 -10.72
CA LEU A 225 -8.60 18.02 -11.07
C LEU A 225 -8.05 17.28 -9.83
N ARG A 226 -8.33 17.79 -8.62
CA ARG A 226 -8.13 17.12 -7.33
C ARG A 226 -8.96 15.83 -7.16
N SER A 227 -9.74 15.37 -8.14
CA SER A 227 -10.22 13.98 -8.17
C SER A 227 -9.07 12.96 -8.12
N LEU A 228 -7.84 13.32 -8.50
CA LEU A 228 -6.63 12.50 -8.30
C LEU A 228 -6.15 12.46 -6.84
N GLN A 229 -6.84 13.08 -5.89
CA GLN A 229 -6.62 12.85 -4.46
C GLN A 229 -6.84 11.37 -4.08
N TYR A 230 -7.58 10.59 -4.89
CA TYR A 230 -7.64 9.13 -4.82
C TYR A 230 -6.30 8.41 -5.03
N GLU A 231 -5.32 9.10 -5.59
CA GLU A 231 -3.98 8.58 -5.86
C GLU A 231 -2.90 9.23 -4.98
N SER A 232 -3.31 10.08 -4.04
CA SER A 232 -2.41 10.68 -3.04
C SER A 232 -1.81 9.61 -2.13
N PRO A 233 -0.63 9.87 -1.53
CA PRO A 233 -0.06 8.98 -0.52
C PRO A 233 -1.02 8.68 0.64
N ASN A 234 -1.87 9.64 1.01
CA ASN A 234 -2.91 9.50 2.04
C ASN A 234 -3.97 8.44 1.69
N LEU A 235 -4.28 8.19 0.41
CA LEU A 235 -5.24 7.14 0.04
C LEU A 235 -4.57 5.83 -0.34
N VAL A 236 -3.35 5.88 -0.89
CA VAL A 236 -2.53 4.67 -1.04
C VAL A 236 -2.27 4.03 0.32
N SER A 237 -2.01 4.83 1.36
CA SER A 237 -1.82 4.34 2.73
C SER A 237 -3.07 3.64 3.28
N ILE A 238 -4.30 4.10 2.99
CA ILE A 238 -5.53 3.45 3.47
C ILE A 238 -5.66 2.01 2.96
N SER A 239 -5.36 1.75 1.69
CA SER A 239 -5.40 0.37 1.17
C SER A 239 -4.38 -0.54 1.89
N THR A 240 -3.18 -0.02 2.15
CA THR A 240 -2.12 -0.72 2.88
C THR A 240 -2.48 -0.91 4.35
N LEU A 241 -3.10 0.10 4.95
CA LEU A 241 -3.59 0.12 6.33
C LEU A 241 -4.64 -0.97 6.52
N LEU A 242 -5.66 -1.02 5.67
CA LEU A 242 -6.71 -2.03 5.75
C LEU A 242 -6.18 -3.44 5.53
N HIS A 243 -5.21 -3.62 4.62
CA HIS A 243 -4.53 -4.90 4.45
C HIS A 243 -3.81 -5.32 5.74
N GLY A 244 -3.02 -4.44 6.34
CA GLY A 244 -2.31 -4.72 7.58
C GLY A 244 -3.23 -4.97 8.78
N LEU A 245 -4.32 -4.21 8.90
CA LEU A 245 -5.32 -4.43 9.96
C LEU A 245 -6.05 -5.76 9.79
N ASN A 246 -6.39 -6.17 8.57
CA ASN A 246 -6.93 -7.52 8.32
C ASN A 246 -5.93 -8.59 8.72
N TYR A 247 -4.64 -8.43 8.37
CA TYR A 247 -3.60 -9.37 8.76
C TYR A 247 -3.50 -9.54 10.28
N ILE A 248 -3.42 -8.43 11.03
CA ILE A 248 -3.34 -8.46 12.50
C ILE A 248 -4.61 -9.05 13.12
N ALA A 249 -5.78 -8.69 12.58
CA ALA A 249 -7.07 -9.20 13.05
C ALA A 249 -7.18 -10.72 12.87
N GLU A 250 -6.66 -11.27 11.77
CA GLU A 250 -6.67 -12.71 11.52
C GLU A 250 -5.67 -13.45 12.39
N GLU A 251 -4.44 -12.93 12.50
CA GLU A 251 -3.39 -13.48 13.35
C GLU A 251 -3.88 -13.65 14.80
N HIS A 252 -4.65 -12.67 15.29
CA HIS A 252 -5.13 -12.65 16.66
C HIS A 252 -6.62 -13.02 16.83
N LYS A 253 -7.31 -13.40 15.75
CA LYS A 253 -8.75 -13.75 15.73
C LYS A 253 -9.65 -12.67 16.36
N MET A 254 -9.47 -11.43 15.92
CA MET A 254 -10.14 -10.25 16.48
C MET A 254 -11.02 -9.55 15.44
N LYS A 255 -11.97 -8.72 15.90
CA LYS A 255 -12.81 -7.85 15.06
C LYS A 255 -12.80 -6.41 15.58
N ALA A 256 -12.65 -5.44 14.68
CA ALA A 256 -12.61 -4.01 15.01
C ALA A 256 -14.03 -3.50 15.23
N THR A 257 -14.34 -3.06 16.46
CA THR A 257 -15.60 -2.40 16.80
C THR A 257 -15.58 -0.90 16.55
N LYS A 258 -14.40 -0.30 16.57
CA LYS A 258 -14.22 1.14 16.35
C LYS A 258 -12.94 1.41 15.57
N ILE A 259 -13.01 2.34 14.63
CA ILE A 259 -11.85 2.84 13.90
C ILE A 259 -11.96 4.35 13.91
N ILE A 260 -11.03 4.98 14.61
CA ILE A 260 -10.93 6.43 14.73
C ILE A 260 -9.69 6.88 14.01
N HIS A 261 -9.81 7.87 13.15
CA HIS A 261 -8.70 8.53 12.50
C HIS A 261 -8.58 9.96 13.03
N ASP A 262 -7.36 10.45 13.22
CA ASP A 262 -7.14 11.85 13.60
C ASP A 262 -7.73 12.79 12.54
N GLU A 263 -8.29 13.91 12.98
CA GLU A 263 -9.01 14.80 12.08
C GLU A 263 -8.06 15.44 11.06
N GLN A 264 -8.27 15.12 9.79
CA GLN A 264 -7.62 15.82 8.67
C GLN A 264 -8.62 16.67 7.91
N SER A 265 -8.43 17.99 8.00
CA SER A 265 -9.31 18.98 7.39
C SER A 265 -9.39 18.90 5.85
N GLU A 266 -8.36 18.40 5.17
CA GLU A 266 -8.32 18.33 3.70
C GLU A 266 -8.72 16.96 3.13
N PHE A 267 -8.36 15.84 3.80
CA PHE A 267 -8.50 14.49 3.23
C PHE A 267 -9.51 13.58 3.94
N GLY A 268 -10.05 13.97 5.10
CA GLY A 268 -10.89 13.10 5.93
C GLY A 268 -12.09 12.49 5.20
N LYS A 269 -12.79 13.25 4.35
CA LYS A 269 -13.93 12.75 3.56
C LYS A 269 -13.53 11.68 2.54
N TYR A 270 -12.35 11.84 1.91
CA TYR A 270 -11.83 10.88 0.95
C TYR A 270 -11.41 9.59 1.63
N ILE A 271 -10.78 9.70 2.80
CA ILE A 271 -10.40 8.56 3.65
C ILE A 271 -11.65 7.76 4.06
N GLN A 272 -12.70 8.43 4.55
CA GLN A 272 -13.97 7.78 4.90
C GLN A 272 -14.64 7.09 3.70
N TYR A 273 -14.64 7.74 2.54
CA TYR A 273 -15.18 7.15 1.33
C TYR A 273 -14.40 5.90 0.88
N SER A 274 -13.07 5.99 0.77
CA SER A 274 -12.21 4.85 0.43
C SER A 274 -12.37 3.71 1.44
N TYR A 275 -12.46 4.03 2.72
CA TYR A 275 -12.74 3.06 3.77
C TYR A 275 -14.09 2.35 3.53
N SER A 276 -15.16 3.10 3.25
CA SER A 276 -16.50 2.53 3.02
C SER A 276 -16.54 1.52 1.86
N LEU A 277 -15.72 1.75 0.82
CA LEU A 277 -15.61 0.87 -0.34
C LEU A 277 -14.81 -0.40 -0.01
N LEU A 278 -13.75 -0.27 0.81
CA LEU A 278 -12.76 -1.31 1.02
C LEU A 278 -12.99 -2.15 2.29
N LYS A 279 -13.74 -1.66 3.29
CA LYS A 279 -13.88 -2.32 4.60
C LYS A 279 -14.48 -3.73 4.54
N LYS A 280 -15.27 -4.04 3.51
CA LYS A 280 -15.86 -5.38 3.31
C LYS A 280 -15.06 -6.26 2.38
N VAL A 281 -13.90 -5.80 1.91
CA VAL A 281 -13.09 -6.50 0.93
C VAL A 281 -11.76 -6.88 1.56
N LYS A 282 -11.40 -8.14 1.41
CA LYS A 282 -10.05 -8.65 1.66
C LYS A 282 -9.51 -9.24 0.36
N VAL A 283 -8.24 -8.98 0.09
CA VAL A 283 -7.51 -9.65 -1.00
C VAL A 283 -6.56 -10.66 -0.38
N ASP A 284 -6.79 -11.95 -0.66
CA ASP A 284 -5.88 -13.03 -0.29
C ASP A 284 -4.75 -13.13 -1.32
N GLN A 285 -3.55 -12.78 -0.87
CA GLN A 285 -2.30 -12.84 -1.62
C GLN A 285 -1.28 -13.75 -0.93
N SER A 286 -1.74 -14.72 -0.14
CA SER A 286 -0.87 -15.67 0.56
C SER A 286 0.02 -16.48 -0.38
N ASP A 287 -0.45 -16.74 -1.61
CA ASP A 287 0.36 -17.29 -2.70
C ASP A 287 0.60 -16.21 -3.77
N GLN A 288 1.83 -15.68 -3.81
CA GLN A 288 2.22 -14.62 -4.76
C GLN A 288 2.30 -15.11 -6.22
N PHE A 289 2.20 -16.43 -6.46
CA PHE A 289 2.31 -17.05 -7.78
C PHE A 289 0.94 -17.41 -8.39
N GLN A 290 -0.15 -17.11 -7.69
CA GLN A 290 -1.52 -17.32 -8.16
C GLN A 290 -2.28 -16.00 -8.31
N ILE A 291 -3.40 -16.04 -9.02
CA ILE A 291 -4.34 -14.91 -9.09
C ILE A 291 -4.92 -14.70 -7.67
N PRO A 292 -4.86 -13.48 -7.11
CA PRO A 292 -5.40 -13.19 -5.80
C PRO A 292 -6.90 -13.47 -5.73
N LYS A 293 -7.35 -13.94 -4.57
CA LYS A 293 -8.77 -14.15 -4.32
C LYS A 293 -9.34 -12.92 -3.62
N VAL A 294 -10.41 -12.37 -4.17
CA VAL A 294 -11.20 -11.33 -3.50
C VAL A 294 -12.20 -12.04 -2.60
N LEU A 295 -12.13 -11.74 -1.31
CA LEU A 295 -12.94 -12.33 -0.25
C LEU A 295 -13.72 -11.23 0.47
N GLU A 296 -14.85 -11.59 1.07
CA GLU A 296 -15.55 -10.70 1.99
C GLU A 296 -14.79 -10.62 3.31
N SER A 297 -14.64 -9.41 3.85
CA SER A 297 -14.06 -9.16 5.16
C SER A 297 -15.15 -8.86 6.18
N GLU A 298 -15.08 -9.55 7.32
CA GLU A 298 -15.88 -9.25 8.51
C GLU A 298 -15.04 -8.61 9.63
N THR A 299 -13.81 -8.19 9.32
CA THR A 299 -12.88 -7.63 10.30
C THR A 299 -13.43 -6.34 10.90
N PHE A 300 -14.02 -5.48 10.07
CA PHE A 300 -14.44 -4.15 10.48
C PHE A 300 -15.96 -4.04 10.63
N LEU A 301 -16.41 -3.75 11.87
CA LEU A 301 -17.83 -3.76 12.22
C LEU A 301 -18.50 -2.38 12.11
N SER A 302 -17.72 -1.30 12.04
CA SER A 302 -18.19 0.09 12.03
C SER A 302 -17.61 0.90 10.88
N ASP A 303 -18.18 2.09 10.68
CA ASP A 303 -17.60 3.10 9.80
C ASP A 303 -16.40 3.81 10.46
N LEU A 304 -15.54 4.40 9.63
CA LEU A 304 -14.40 5.19 10.10
C LEU A 304 -14.88 6.53 10.63
N GLU A 305 -14.57 6.79 11.89
CA GLU A 305 -14.86 8.05 12.59
C GLU A 305 -13.65 8.99 12.53
N LEU A 306 -13.89 10.29 12.44
CA LEU A 306 -12.86 11.30 12.62
C LEU A 306 -12.97 11.86 14.04
N ALA A 307 -11.84 12.02 14.73
CA ALA A 307 -11.80 12.66 16.04
C ALA A 307 -10.54 13.50 16.20
N SER A 308 -10.62 14.55 17.02
CA SER A 308 -9.45 15.36 17.38
C SER A 308 -8.60 14.65 18.43
N SER A 309 -7.29 14.67 18.23
CA SER A 309 -6.27 14.23 19.20
C SER A 309 -6.39 14.91 20.58
N GLU A 310 -6.91 16.14 20.67
CA GLU A 310 -7.17 16.83 21.95
C GLU A 310 -8.13 16.03 22.84
N SER A 311 -9.09 15.33 22.25
CA SER A 311 -10.12 14.56 22.96
C SER A 311 -9.84 13.05 23.01
N SER A 312 -8.74 12.60 22.40
CA SER A 312 -8.42 11.18 22.29
C SER A 312 -7.01 10.87 22.80
N PRO A 313 -6.88 10.31 24.03
CA PRO A 313 -5.58 9.92 24.56
C PRO A 313 -4.88 8.85 23.72
N PHE A 314 -5.63 7.99 23.03
CA PHE A 314 -5.05 6.98 22.13
C PHE A 314 -4.46 7.61 20.86
N LEU A 315 -5.08 8.66 20.31
CA LEU A 315 -4.50 9.42 19.20
C LEU A 315 -3.18 10.08 19.60
N GLN A 316 -3.09 10.62 20.82
CA GLN A 316 -1.84 11.16 21.36
C GLN A 316 -0.74 10.10 21.54
N LEU A 317 -1.10 8.87 21.95
CA LEU A 317 -0.13 7.77 22.06
C LEU A 317 0.43 7.37 20.69
N ILE A 318 -0.43 7.26 19.67
CA ILE A 318 0.04 6.91 18.33
C ILE A 318 0.83 8.04 17.68
N ASP A 319 0.51 9.31 17.91
CA ASP A 319 1.33 10.44 17.42
C ASP A 319 2.76 10.37 18.00
N VAL A 320 2.90 10.16 19.32
CA VAL A 320 4.22 10.00 19.93
C VAL A 320 4.98 8.81 19.31
N ALA A 321 4.31 7.66 19.19
CA ALA A 321 4.93 6.46 18.61
C ALA A 321 5.32 6.65 17.13
N LEU A 322 4.45 7.28 16.34
CA LEU A 322 4.65 7.61 14.94
C LEU A 322 5.81 8.61 14.76
N TRP A 323 5.87 9.64 15.60
CA TRP A 323 6.99 10.57 15.59
C TRP A 323 8.31 9.87 15.91
N MET A 324 8.34 9.05 16.97
CA MET A 324 9.53 8.32 17.39
C MET A 324 10.00 7.35 16.29
N ILE A 325 9.11 6.57 15.68
CA ILE A 325 9.49 5.59 14.63
C ILE A 325 10.06 6.31 13.41
N LYS A 326 9.52 7.46 13.01
CA LYS A 326 10.06 8.29 11.93
C LYS A 326 11.47 8.79 12.22
N GLN A 327 11.74 9.24 13.46
CA GLN A 327 13.10 9.66 13.84
C GLN A 327 14.08 8.48 13.74
N ARG A 328 13.67 7.27 14.14
CA ARG A 328 14.51 6.07 14.10
C ARG A 328 14.75 5.57 12.67
N VAL A 329 13.70 5.45 11.87
CA VAL A 329 13.74 4.81 10.55
C VAL A 329 14.22 5.79 9.47
N ASP A 330 13.60 6.96 9.35
CA ASP A 330 13.91 7.89 8.25
C ASP A 330 15.14 8.75 8.56
N ARG A 331 15.25 9.25 9.80
CA ARG A 331 16.36 10.12 10.21
C ARG A 331 17.55 9.33 10.75
N LYS A 332 17.43 8.00 10.87
CA LYS A 332 18.46 7.10 11.43
C LYS A 332 19.01 7.58 12.77
N LYS A 333 18.20 8.30 13.56
CA LYS A 333 18.63 8.83 14.84
C LYS A 333 18.86 7.68 15.82
N GLU A 334 19.92 7.80 16.58
CA GLU A 334 20.13 6.98 17.76
C GLU A 334 19.25 7.51 18.89
N ILE A 335 18.45 6.62 19.48
CA ILE A 335 17.53 6.96 20.56
C ILE A 335 18.14 6.37 21.83
N LEU A 336 18.46 7.23 22.80
CA LEU A 336 19.20 6.89 24.00
C LEU A 336 18.33 7.08 25.26
N GLY A 337 18.83 6.58 26.40
CA GLY A 337 18.18 6.75 27.70
C GLY A 337 16.86 5.98 27.82
N LYS A 338 15.95 6.49 28.65
CA LYS A 338 14.61 5.91 28.87
C LYS A 338 13.77 5.91 27.59
N ALA A 339 13.97 6.88 26.70
CA ALA A 339 13.32 6.91 25.38
C ALA A 339 13.69 5.70 24.52
N SER A 340 14.88 5.10 24.72
CA SER A 340 15.24 3.85 24.05
C SER A 340 14.37 2.69 24.51
N ASN A 341 14.03 2.63 25.80
CA ASN A 341 13.17 1.56 26.33
C ASN A 341 11.75 1.68 25.78
N LEU A 342 11.22 2.91 25.70
CA LEU A 342 9.94 3.18 25.05
C LEU A 342 9.96 2.79 23.57
N MET A 343 11.00 3.19 22.83
CA MET A 343 11.17 2.78 21.42
C MET A 343 11.20 1.26 21.27
N ASN A 344 11.94 0.55 22.11
CA ASN A 344 12.01 -0.91 22.08
C ASN A 344 10.65 -1.55 22.38
N CYS A 345 9.90 -1.01 23.35
CA CYS A 345 8.54 -1.44 23.66
C CYS A 345 7.63 -1.29 22.43
N ILE A 346 7.64 -0.12 21.78
CA ILE A 346 6.88 0.15 20.54
C ILE A 346 7.28 -0.84 19.44
N ILE A 347 8.58 -0.98 19.14
CA ILE A 347 9.08 -1.86 18.08
C ILE A 347 8.65 -3.31 18.32
N SER A 348 8.81 -3.82 19.54
CA SER A 348 8.47 -5.20 19.91
C SER A 348 6.98 -5.55 19.74
N LYS A 349 6.13 -4.52 19.68
CA LYS A 349 4.67 -4.62 19.54
C LYS A 349 4.17 -4.08 18.20
N SER A 350 5.08 -3.86 17.24
CA SER A 350 4.76 -3.22 15.96
C SER A 350 4.92 -4.13 14.75
N ASN A 351 4.07 -3.90 13.75
CA ASN A 351 4.30 -4.33 12.38
C ASN A 351 4.52 -3.10 11.50
N ILE A 352 5.43 -3.17 10.52
CA ILE A 352 5.65 -2.10 9.54
C ILE A 352 5.42 -2.64 8.13
N PHE A 353 4.49 -2.03 7.42
CA PHE A 353 4.19 -2.32 6.02
C PHE A 353 4.84 -1.24 5.14
N HIS A 354 5.64 -1.68 4.17
CA HIS A 354 6.41 -0.77 3.31
C HIS A 354 5.86 -0.76 1.89
N PHE A 355 5.73 0.43 1.31
CA PHE A 355 5.48 0.63 -0.12
C PHE A 355 6.60 1.50 -0.67
N SER A 356 7.64 0.88 -1.22
CA SER A 356 8.83 1.59 -1.71
C SER A 356 9.59 0.77 -2.73
N SER A 357 10.41 1.46 -3.51
CA SER A 357 11.31 0.89 -4.53
C SER A 357 12.19 -0.22 -3.93
N GLN A 358 12.77 0.06 -2.76
CA GLN A 358 13.62 -0.89 -2.04
C GLN A 358 12.83 -2.12 -1.55
N HIS A 359 11.60 -1.92 -1.08
CA HIS A 359 10.76 -3.03 -0.62
C HIS A 359 10.31 -3.92 -1.78
N LEU A 360 9.93 -3.33 -2.93
CA LEU A 360 9.62 -4.06 -4.16
C LEU A 360 10.78 -4.96 -4.58
N ALA A 361 12.00 -4.43 -4.59
CA ALA A 361 13.20 -5.20 -4.93
C ALA A 361 13.47 -6.34 -3.93
N ALA A 362 13.32 -6.08 -2.63
CA ALA A 362 13.52 -7.09 -1.59
C ALA A 362 12.49 -8.23 -1.65
N ASP A 363 11.21 -7.89 -1.85
CA ASP A 363 10.11 -8.85 -1.97
C ASP A 363 10.28 -9.73 -3.23
N LEU A 364 10.67 -9.15 -4.36
CA LEU A 364 11.02 -9.92 -5.56
C LEU A 364 12.20 -10.86 -5.34
N GLN A 365 13.25 -10.40 -4.66
CA GLN A 365 14.41 -11.24 -4.36
C GLN A 365 14.02 -12.42 -3.47
N TYR A 366 13.15 -12.19 -2.48
CA TYR A 366 12.61 -13.23 -1.61
C TYR A 366 11.83 -14.26 -2.43
N SER A 367 10.85 -13.83 -3.23
CA SER A 367 10.01 -14.73 -4.03
C SER A 367 10.79 -15.46 -5.12
N TYR A 368 11.81 -14.83 -5.71
CA TYR A 368 12.74 -15.47 -6.63
C TYR A 368 13.51 -16.60 -5.94
N ASN A 369 14.08 -16.33 -4.77
CA ASN A 369 14.78 -17.35 -3.98
C ASN A 369 13.83 -18.50 -3.58
N GLU A 370 12.58 -18.19 -3.26
CA GLU A 370 11.57 -19.21 -2.94
C GLU A 370 11.32 -20.15 -4.12
N ILE A 371 11.15 -19.61 -5.34
CA ILE A 371 10.97 -20.43 -6.55
C ILE A 371 12.23 -21.24 -6.85
N MET A 372 13.40 -20.61 -6.85
CA MET A 372 14.65 -21.25 -7.26
C MET A 372 15.09 -22.38 -6.34
N ASN A 373 14.62 -22.39 -5.09
CA ASN A 373 14.91 -23.44 -4.11
C ASN A 373 13.83 -24.54 -4.06
N LYS A 374 12.70 -24.39 -4.77
CA LYS A 374 11.67 -25.43 -4.84
C LYS A 374 12.09 -26.52 -5.83
N PRO A 375 12.09 -27.82 -5.44
CA PRO A 375 12.37 -28.89 -6.37
C PRO A 375 11.25 -28.99 -7.41
N ILE A 376 11.62 -28.93 -8.69
CA ILE A 376 10.69 -29.06 -9.82
C ILE A 376 11.05 -30.35 -10.56
N SER A 377 10.08 -31.26 -10.70
CA SER A 377 10.29 -32.47 -11.50
C SER A 377 10.32 -32.14 -12.99
N ASN A 378 10.98 -32.99 -13.80
CA ASN A 378 10.97 -32.82 -15.27
C ASN A 378 9.55 -32.81 -15.85
N GLU A 379 8.62 -33.56 -15.24
CA GLU A 379 7.21 -33.59 -15.63
C GLU A 379 6.54 -32.23 -15.35
N GLN A 380 6.71 -31.66 -14.15
CA GLN A 380 6.19 -30.35 -13.80
C GLN A 380 6.77 -29.25 -14.69
N LEU A 381 8.07 -29.33 -15.00
CA LEU A 381 8.72 -28.41 -15.92
C LEU A 381 8.11 -28.50 -17.32
N GLN A 382 7.87 -29.71 -17.83
CA GLN A 382 7.28 -29.91 -19.15
C GLN A 382 5.83 -29.41 -19.21
N VAL A 383 5.04 -29.62 -18.17
CA VAL A 383 3.69 -29.05 -18.03
C VAL A 383 3.75 -27.52 -18.06
N GLY A 384 4.66 -26.91 -17.29
CA GLY A 384 4.86 -25.47 -17.29
C GLY A 384 5.26 -24.91 -18.66
N ILE A 385 6.19 -25.56 -19.36
CA ILE A 385 6.60 -25.17 -20.72
C ILE A 385 5.40 -25.20 -21.69
N ASN A 386 4.57 -26.23 -21.62
CA ASN A 386 3.40 -26.36 -22.50
C ASN A 386 2.36 -25.27 -22.19
N ALA A 387 2.08 -25.03 -20.91
CA ALA A 387 1.18 -23.96 -20.48
C ALA A 387 1.68 -22.58 -20.96
N MET A 388 2.99 -22.31 -20.87
CA MET A 388 3.57 -21.06 -21.34
C MET A 388 3.45 -20.87 -22.86
N LYS A 389 3.54 -21.95 -23.65
CA LYS A 389 3.33 -21.89 -25.11
C LYS A 389 1.89 -21.53 -25.48
N GLU A 390 0.93 -22.10 -24.75
CA GLU A 390 -0.49 -21.80 -24.95
C GLU A 390 -0.80 -20.34 -24.58
N LEU A 391 -0.32 -19.89 -23.42
CA LEU A 391 -0.44 -18.50 -22.98
C LEU A 391 0.16 -17.52 -24.00
N GLU A 392 1.34 -17.85 -24.55
CA GLU A 392 1.97 -16.98 -25.55
C GLU A 392 1.23 -16.97 -26.89
N SER A 393 0.70 -18.11 -27.32
CA SER A 393 -0.12 -18.18 -28.54
C SER A 393 -1.37 -17.32 -28.41
N GLY A 394 -2.01 -17.35 -27.23
CA GLY A 394 -3.15 -16.48 -26.90
C GLY A 394 -2.78 -15.00 -26.94
N ARG A 395 -1.63 -14.62 -26.36
CA ARG A 395 -1.12 -13.25 -26.38
C ARG A 395 -0.83 -12.76 -27.80
N ILE A 396 -0.15 -13.56 -28.61
CA ILE A 396 0.16 -13.21 -30.01
C ILE A 396 -1.13 -13.00 -30.80
N LYS A 397 -2.12 -13.88 -30.64
CA LYS A 397 -3.43 -13.72 -31.27
C LYS A 397 -4.09 -12.40 -30.84
N GLN A 398 -4.12 -12.12 -29.53
CA GLN A 398 -4.65 -10.86 -29.01
C GLN A 398 -3.93 -9.64 -29.61
N MET A 399 -2.62 -9.70 -29.77
CA MET A 399 -1.83 -8.63 -30.42
C MET A 399 -2.17 -8.47 -31.90
N ILE A 400 -2.36 -9.56 -32.66
CA ILE A 400 -2.79 -9.51 -34.06
C ILE A 400 -4.18 -8.88 -34.18
N ASP A 401 -5.13 -9.33 -33.35
CA ASP A 401 -6.51 -8.82 -33.32
C ASP A 401 -6.55 -7.31 -32.99
N ASN A 402 -5.52 -6.80 -32.31
CA ASN A 402 -5.34 -5.38 -31.95
C ASN A 402 -4.31 -4.65 -32.84
N ASN A 403 -3.97 -5.17 -34.03
CA ASN A 403 -3.05 -4.54 -35.00
C ASN A 403 -1.65 -4.19 -34.45
N LEU A 404 -1.17 -4.94 -33.46
CA LEU A 404 0.20 -4.80 -32.93
C LEU A 404 1.22 -5.59 -33.76
N LEU A 405 0.83 -6.76 -34.22
CA LEU A 405 1.63 -7.66 -35.06
C LEU A 405 0.93 -7.84 -36.41
N LYS A 406 1.73 -8.04 -37.46
CA LYS A 406 1.23 -8.29 -38.82
C LYS A 406 1.03 -9.77 -39.06
#